data_AF-A0A1W9SM68-F1
#
_entry.id   AF-A0A1W9SM68-F1
#
_cell.length_a   1.000
_cell.length_b   1.000
_cell.length_c   1.000
_cell.angle_alpha   90.00
_cell.angle_beta   90.00
_cell.angle_gamma   90.00
#
_symmetry.space_group_name_H-M   'P 1'
#
loop_
_entity.id
_entity.type
_entity.pdbx_description
1 polymer ?
#
loop_
_entity_poly.entity_id
_entity_poly.type
_entity_poly.pdbx_seq_one_letter_code
_entity_poly.pdbx_strand_id
1 'polypeptide(L)'
;MSRDFTNGYGPEEYLIKNALKGTYKIQANYYGSSSQRITGPTTIYLELYTNYGKKNEKKETITMQLSPKASIVDIGLLEFGN
;
A
#
# COMPACT_ATOMS: atom_id res chain seq x y z
N MET A 1 -8.72 -6.10 -11.59
CA MET A 1 -7.58 -5.16 -11.65
C MET A 1 -8.06 -3.85 -11.07
N SER A 2 -7.45 -3.42 -9.97
CA SER A 2 -7.69 -2.11 -9.35
C SER A 2 -6.89 -1.05 -10.10
N ARG A 3 -7.48 0.12 -10.34
CA ARG A 3 -6.87 1.20 -11.14
C ARG A 3 -5.84 1.94 -10.31
N ASP A 4 -4.65 2.14 -10.86
CA ASP A 4 -3.60 3.01 -10.33
C ASP A 4 -4.02 4.48 -10.54
N PHE A 5 -4.08 5.28 -9.46
CA PHE A 5 -4.55 6.67 -9.49
C PHE A 5 -3.40 7.65 -9.18
N THR A 6 -2.57 7.92 -10.17
CA THR A 6 -1.36 8.77 -10.02
C THR A 6 -1.59 10.25 -9.68
N ASN A 7 -2.84 10.71 -9.57
CA ASN A 7 -3.20 12.14 -9.44
C ASN A 7 -3.99 12.50 -8.15
N GLY A 8 -4.14 11.60 -7.17
CA GLY A 8 -4.99 11.81 -5.99
C GLY A 8 -4.25 12.26 -4.72
N TYR A 9 -4.69 13.36 -4.10
CA TYR A 9 -4.48 13.66 -2.68
C TYR A 9 -5.50 12.87 -1.84
N GLY A 10 -5.23 11.63 -1.47
CA GLY A 10 -6.15 10.90 -0.59
C GLY A 10 -5.85 9.41 -0.40
N PRO A 11 -6.52 8.77 0.56
CA PRO A 11 -6.38 7.34 0.79
C PRO A 11 -6.83 6.55 -0.46
N GLU A 12 -5.93 5.73 -1.00
CA GLU A 12 -6.22 4.81 -2.10
C GLU A 12 -6.64 3.45 -1.56
N GLU A 13 -7.72 2.89 -2.12
CA GLU A 13 -8.17 1.55 -1.77
C GLU A 13 -8.04 0.61 -2.97
N TYR A 14 -7.45 -0.56 -2.71
CA TYR A 14 -7.22 -1.61 -3.69
C TYR A 14 -7.91 -2.90 -3.26
N LEU A 15 -8.75 -3.46 -4.13
CA LEU A 15 -9.53 -4.67 -3.82
C LEU A 15 -9.38 -5.76 -4.90
N ILE A 16 -9.09 -6.98 -4.45
CA ILE A 16 -9.09 -8.20 -5.27
C ILE A 16 -10.19 -9.14 -4.77
N LYS A 17 -11.34 -9.14 -5.44
CA LYS A 17 -12.52 -9.93 -5.03
C LYS A 17 -12.27 -11.44 -5.00
N ASN A 18 -11.56 -11.95 -6.00
CA ASN A 18 -11.22 -13.37 -6.15
C ASN A 18 -9.69 -13.53 -6.14
N ALA A 19 -9.08 -13.27 -4.98
CA ALA A 19 -7.65 -13.44 -4.80
C ALA A 19 -7.26 -14.93 -4.93
N LEU A 20 -6.23 -15.23 -5.73
CA LEU A 20 -5.62 -16.56 -5.78
C LEU A 20 -4.79 -16.78 -4.51
N LYS A 21 -4.67 -18.03 -4.07
CA LYS A 21 -3.78 -18.35 -2.94
C LYS A 21 -2.32 -18.06 -3.32
N GLY A 22 -1.55 -17.52 -2.38
CA GLY A 22 -0.14 -17.21 -2.58
C GLY A 22 0.32 -15.95 -1.85
N THR A 23 1.54 -15.53 -2.15
CA THR A 23 2.18 -14.36 -1.56
C THR A 23 2.02 -13.15 -2.47
N TYR A 24 1.51 -12.06 -1.91
CA TYR A 24 1.29 -10.80 -2.60
C TYR A 24 2.37 -9.79 -2.19
N LYS A 25 3.11 -9.28 -3.18
CA LYS A 25 4.08 -8.20 -2.95
C LYS A 25 3.38 -6.85 -2.93
N ILE A 26 3.66 -6.05 -1.91
CA ILE A 26 3.08 -4.72 -1.73
C ILE A 26 4.19 -3.69 -1.98
N GLN A 27 3.94 -2.80 -2.92
CA GLN A 27 4.88 -1.75 -3.32
C GLN A 27 4.14 -0.41 -3.43
N ALA A 28 4.80 0.68 -3.03
CA ALA A 28 4.34 2.03 -3.31
C ALA A 28 5.31 2.72 -4.26
N ASN A 29 4.77 3.36 -5.30
CA ASN A 29 5.53 4.25 -6.16
C ASN A 29 5.51 5.65 -5.55
N TYR A 30 6.62 6.09 -4.96
CA TYR A 30 6.72 7.41 -4.37
C TYR A 30 7.59 8.30 -5.25
N TYR A 31 7.00 9.29 -5.92
CA TYR A 31 7.70 10.16 -6.88
C TYR A 31 8.24 11.47 -6.27
N GLY A 32 8.17 11.62 -4.94
CA GLY A 32 8.59 12.84 -4.23
C GLY A 32 7.62 14.03 -4.44
N SER A 33 7.61 14.97 -3.49
CA SER A 33 6.93 16.25 -3.70
C SER A 33 7.80 17.15 -4.57
N SER A 34 7.26 17.72 -5.65
CA SER A 34 7.98 18.69 -6.51
C SER A 34 8.26 20.04 -5.84
N SER A 35 8.03 20.16 -4.53
CA SER A 35 8.15 21.42 -3.82
C SER A 35 9.53 21.52 -3.17
N GLN A 36 10.34 22.47 -3.64
CA GLN A 36 11.67 22.86 -3.10
C GLN A 36 11.67 23.34 -1.63
N ARG A 37 10.55 23.20 -0.91
CA ARG A 37 10.46 23.50 0.53
C ARG A 37 10.69 22.22 1.30
N ILE A 38 11.54 22.30 2.33
CA ILE A 38 11.90 21.23 3.27
C ILE A 38 10.62 20.46 3.63
N THR A 39 10.39 19.36 2.91
CA THR A 39 9.23 18.51 3.14
C THR A 39 9.68 17.59 4.25
N GLY A 40 9.03 17.69 5.40
CA GLY A 40 9.24 16.75 6.50
C GLY A 40 9.06 15.30 6.02
N PRO A 41 9.46 14.33 6.84
CA PRO A 41 9.35 12.93 6.46
C PRO A 41 7.92 12.55 6.06
N THR A 42 7.75 11.93 4.89
CA THR A 42 6.45 11.41 4.45
C THR A 42 6.24 10.05 5.08
N THR A 43 5.08 9.82 5.68
CA THR A 43 4.73 8.51 6.27
C THR A 43 3.57 7.90 5.50
N ILE A 44 3.71 6.64 5.10
CA ILE A 44 2.61 5.84 4.57
C ILE A 44 1.97 5.05 5.70
N TYR A 45 0.63 5.03 5.70
CA TYR A 45 -0.20 4.22 6.59
C TYR A 45 -1.03 3.29 5.71
N LEU A 46 -0.93 1.98 5.93
CA LEU A 46 -1.62 0.97 5.17
C LEU A 46 -2.38 0.02 6.09
N GLU A 47 -3.59 -0.31 5.68
CA GLU A 47 -4.38 -1.39 6.26
C GLU A 47 -4.61 -2.45 5.18
N LEU A 48 -4.22 -3.68 5.47
CA LEU A 48 -4.30 -4.82 4.58
C LEU A 48 -5.32 -5.79 5.14
N TYR A 49 -6.34 -6.11 4.35
CA TYR A 49 -7.39 -7.04 4.74
C TYR A 49 -7.33 -8.28 3.86
N THR A 50 -7.36 -9.46 4.48
CA THR A 50 -7.63 -10.73 3.80
C THR A 50 -8.95 -11.31 4.30
N ASN A 51 -9.70 -11.97 3.41
CA ASN A 51 -11.04 -12.49 3.72
C ASN A 51 -12.00 -11.42 4.29
N TYR A 52 -11.94 -10.20 3.75
CA TYR A 52 -12.76 -9.09 4.20
C TYR A 52 -14.26 -9.45 4.25
N GLY A 53 -14.92 -9.14 5.37
CA GLY A 53 -16.32 -9.44 5.65
C GLY A 53 -16.63 -10.90 5.98
N LYS A 54 -15.63 -11.78 6.10
CA LYS A 54 -15.82 -13.20 6.49
C LYS A 54 -15.38 -13.43 7.94
N LYS A 55 -15.83 -14.54 8.53
CA LYS A 55 -15.46 -14.93 9.91
C LYS A 55 -13.95 -15.09 10.14
N ASN A 56 -13.19 -15.37 9.08
CA ASN A 56 -11.74 -15.53 9.11
C ASN A 56 -11.00 -14.33 8.48
N GLU A 57 -11.61 -13.14 8.53
CA GLU A 57 -10.94 -11.90 8.17
C GLU A 57 -9.65 -11.74 8.98
N LYS A 58 -8.57 -11.29 8.30
CA LYS A 58 -7.35 -10.84 8.96
C LYS A 58 -7.04 -9.42 8.52
N LYS A 59 -6.62 -8.59 9.47
CA LYS A 59 -6.16 -7.23 9.25
C LYS A 59 -4.70 -7.12 9.66
N GLU A 60 -3.89 -6.54 8.79
CA GLU A 60 -2.51 -6.15 9.08
C GLU A 60 -2.36 -4.66 8.85
N THR A 61 -1.60 -3.98 9.70
CA THR A 61 -1.33 -2.55 9.58
C THR A 61 0.15 -2.31 9.40
N ILE A 62 0.50 -1.47 8.43
CA ILE A 62 1.89 -1.09 8.15
C ILE A 62 1.99 0.42 8.23
N THR A 63 2.96 0.91 8.99
CA THR A 63 3.31 2.33 9.06
C THR A 63 4.80 2.45 8.76
N MET A 64 5.15 3.21 7.72
CA MET A 64 6.53 3.33 7.26
C MET A 64 6.82 4.76 6.80
N GLN A 65 8.00 5.25 7.14
CA GLN A 65 8.49 6.53 6.62
C GLN A 65 9.10 6.32 5.22
N LEU A 66 8.63 7.08 4.24
CA LEU A 66 9.12 7.09 2.87
C LEU A 66 10.31 8.04 2.75
N SER A 67 11.36 7.58 2.05
CA SER A 67 12.51 8.43 1.73
C SER A 67 12.19 9.35 0.55
N PRO A 68 12.67 10.61 0.54
CA PRO A 68 12.34 11.62 -0.49
C PRO A 68 12.82 11.30 -1.91
N LYS A 69 13.58 10.22 -2.11
CA LYS A 69 14.09 9.84 -3.43
C LYS A 69 12.98 9.15 -4.21
N ALA A 70 12.62 9.71 -5.37
CA ALA A 70 11.64 9.12 -6.28
C ALA A 70 12.01 7.65 -6.58
N SER A 71 11.26 6.71 -6.00
CA SER A 71 11.60 5.27 -6.01
C SER A 71 10.35 4.41 -5.79
N ILE A 72 10.43 3.17 -6.28
CA ILE A 72 9.54 2.09 -5.85
C ILE A 72 9.98 1.66 -4.45
N VAL A 73 9.07 1.74 -3.49
CA VAL A 73 9.32 1.34 -2.10
C VAL A 73 8.66 -0.02 -1.86
N ASP A 74 9.46 -1.00 -1.51
CA ASP A 74 8.98 -2.32 -1.07
C ASP A 74 8.45 -2.19 0.35
N ILE A 75 7.15 -2.45 0.51
CA ILE A 75 6.46 -2.27 1.79
C ILE A 75 6.41 -3.58 2.57
N GLY A 76 6.14 -4.69 1.87
CA GLY A 76 6.03 -5.99 2.51
C GLY A 76 5.43 -7.07 1.62
N LEU A 77 5.18 -8.21 2.26
CA LEU A 77 4.57 -9.39 1.67
C LEU A 77 3.31 -9.74 2.47
N LEU A 78 2.24 -10.10 1.79
CA LEU A 78 1.00 -10.57 2.40
C LEU A 78 0.72 -12.00 1.92
N GLU A 79 0.62 -12.95 2.85
CA GLU A 79 0.26 -14.33 2.52
C GLU A 79 -1.26 -14.53 2.56
N PHE A 80 -1.82 -15.07 1.47
CA PHE A 80 -3.24 -15.37 1.38
C PHE A 80 -3.49 -16.86 1.10
N GLY A 81 -4.27 -17.50 1.98
CA GLY A 81 -4.80 -18.84 1.77
C GLY A 81 -3.82 -20.00 1.96
N ASN A 82 -2.69 -19.74 2.61
CA ASN A 82 -1.75 -20.74 3.15
C ASN A 82 -2.35 -21.45 4.36
#